data_AF-A0A843BPP2-F1
#
_entry.id   AF-A0A843BPP2-F1
#
_cell.length_a   1.000
_cell.length_b   1.000
_cell.length_c   1.000
_cell.angle_alpha   90.00
_cell.angle_beta   90.00
_cell.angle_gamma   90.00
#
_symmetry.space_group_name_H-M   'P 1'
#
loop_
_entity.id
_entity.type
_entity.pdbx_description
1 polymer ?
#
loop_
_entity_poly.entity_id
_entity_poly.type
_entity_poly.pdbx_seq_one_letter_code
_entity_poly.pdbx_strand_id
1 'polypeptide(L)' 'MSRYGNYDRPPREMHKVTCADCGQETEVPFKPDGERPVYCQDCYTKRKPRRY' A
#
# COMPACT_ATOMS: atom_id res chain seq x y z
N MET A 1 10.88 1.53 36.63
CA MET A 1 11.64 2.64 36.01
C MET A 1 12.59 2.05 34.98
N SER A 2 12.62 2.64 33.78
CA SER A 2 13.52 2.37 32.63
C SER A 2 13.06 1.28 31.65
N ARG A 3 13.14 1.44 30.32
CA ARG A 3 13.60 2.54 29.45
C ARG A 3 13.24 2.12 28.01
N TYR A 4 12.64 3.06 27.27
CA TYR A 4 12.85 3.36 25.85
C TYR A 4 13.13 2.23 24.83
N GLY A 5 12.29 2.22 23.79
CA GLY A 5 12.59 1.59 22.52
C GLY A 5 11.37 1.42 21.64
N ASN A 6 10.41 2.36 21.68
CA ASN A 6 9.33 2.33 20.70
C ASN A 6 9.95 2.78 19.38
N TYR A 7 10.34 1.78 18.61
CA TYR A 7 10.93 1.83 17.29
C TYR A 7 10.32 2.98 16.48
N ASP A 8 11.05 4.09 16.41
CA ASP A 8 10.84 5.18 15.44
C ASP A 8 10.93 4.55 14.04
N ARG A 9 9.86 3.89 13.60
CA ARG A 9 9.70 3.50 12.21
C ARG A 9 9.71 4.82 11.45
N PRO A 10 10.65 5.02 10.51
CA PRO A 10 10.62 6.22 9.69
C PRO A 10 9.22 6.37 9.10
N PRO A 11 8.68 7.60 9.04
CA PRO A 11 7.36 7.85 8.49
C PRO A 11 7.30 7.18 7.11
N ARG A 12 6.36 6.23 6.97
CA ARG A 12 6.21 5.48 5.73
C ARG A 12 5.79 6.50 4.69
N GLU A 13 6.61 6.71 3.67
CA GLU A 13 6.25 7.58 2.57
C GLU A 13 5.05 6.93 1.86
N MET A 14 3.89 7.54 2.04
CA MET A 14 2.67 7.15 1.35
C MET A 14 2.65 7.85 0.00
N HIS A 15 2.66 7.09 -1.07
CA HIS A 15 2.54 7.62 -2.42
C HIS A 15 1.09 7.57 -2.87
N LYS A 16 0.57 8.73 -3.32
CA LYS A 16 -0.73 8.82 -3.96
C LYS A 16 -0.67 8.24 -5.36
N VAL A 17 -1.55 7.29 -5.64
CA VAL A 17 -1.59 6.56 -6.91
C VAL A 17 -3.03 6.33 -7.33
N THR A 18 -3.24 6.20 -8.64
CA THR A 18 -4.56 5.87 -9.19
C THR A 18 -4.66 4.36 -9.40
N CYS A 19 -5.74 3.75 -8.90
CA CYS A 19 -6.01 2.33 -9.12
C CYS A 19 -6.22 2.06 -10.61
N ALA A 20 -5.46 1.13 -11.18
CA ALA A 20 -5.55 0.77 -12.59
C ALA A 20 -6.82 -0.02 -12.97
N ASP A 21 -7.61 -0.46 -11.97
CA ASP A 21 -8.81 -1.28 -12.16
C ASP A 21 -10.10 -0.45 -11.99
N CYS A 22 -10.18 0.36 -10.93
CA CYS A 22 -11.36 1.20 -10.64
C CYS A 22 -11.15 2.70 -10.86
N GLY A 23 -9.92 3.17 -11.09
CA GLY A 23 -9.62 4.59 -11.29
C GLY A 23 -9.63 5.46 -10.03
N GLN A 24 -9.77 4.88 -8.83
CA GLN A 24 -9.79 5.64 -7.58
C GLN A 24 -8.39 6.02 -7.10
N GLU A 25 -8.27 7.18 -6.46
CA GLU A 25 -7.04 7.61 -5.80
C GLU A 25 -6.86 6.84 -4.48
N THR A 26 -5.68 6.27 -4.28
CA THR A 26 -5.31 5.50 -3.10
C THR A 26 -3.89 5.81 -2.66
N GLU A 27 -3.57 5.53 -1.41
CA GLU A 27 -2.27 5.80 -0.82
C GLU A 27 -1.56 4.47 -0.55
N VAL A 28 -0.41 4.28 -1.19
CA VAL A 28 0.36 3.04 -1.08
C VAL A 28 1.75 3.30 -0.49
N PRO A 29 2.27 2.39 0.36
CA PRO A 29 3.59 2.54 0.98
C PRO A 29 4.74 2.12 0.05
N PHE A 30 4.47 1.93 -1.24
CA PHE A 30 5.45 1.52 -2.24
C PHE A 30 5.46 2.52 -3.39
N LYS A 31 6.64 2.74 -3.98
CA LYS A 31 6.77 3.65 -5.11
C LYS A 31 6.12 3.00 -6.34
N PRO A 32 5.16 3.65 -7.03
CA PRO A 32 4.64 3.16 -8.30
C PRO A 32 5.74 3.25 -9.37
N ASP A 33 6.19 2.12 -9.91
CA ASP A 33 7.21 2.10 -10.96
C ASP A 33 6.66 2.44 -12.36
N GLY A 34 5.34 2.61 -12.51
CA GLY A 34 4.68 2.85 -13.80
C GLY A 34 4.62 1.62 -14.72
N GLU A 35 5.55 0.67 -14.56
CA GLU A 35 5.53 -0.62 -15.25
C GLU A 35 4.49 -1.59 -14.67
N ARG A 36 4.25 -1.52 -13.36
CA ARG A 36 3.31 -2.40 -12.65
C ARG A 36 2.02 -1.66 -12.31
N PRO A 37 0.85 -2.19 -12.67
CA PRO A 37 -0.42 -1.56 -12.33
C PRO A 37 -0.64 -1.59 -10.81
N VAL A 38 -0.97 -0.44 -10.24
CA VAL A 38 -1.29 -0.33 -8.82
C VAL A 38 -2.77 -0.55 -8.61
N TYR A 39 -3.11 -1.30 -7.57
CA TYR A 39 -4.49 -1.62 -7.22
C TYR A 39 -4.78 -1.12 -5.81
N CYS A 40 -6.00 -0.59 -5.60
CA CYS A 40 -6.50 -0.32 -4.27
C CYS A 40 -6.69 -1.64 -3.49
N GLN A 41 -6.80 -1.53 -2.16
CA GLN A 41 -6.96 -2.68 -1.28
C GLN A 41 -8.15 -3.57 -1.69
N ASP A 42 -9.24 -2.97 -2.16
CA ASP A 42 -10.43 -3.71 -2.61
C ASP A 42 -10.18 -4.50 -3.90
N CYS A 43 -9.64 -3.85 -4.95
CA CYS A 43 -9.31 -4.51 -6.22
C CYS A 43 -8.24 -5.59 -6.03
N TYR A 44 -7.24 -5.32 -5.18
CA TYR A 44 -6.21 -6.30 -4.83
C TYR A 44 -6.80 -7.52 -4.11
N THR A 45 -7.73 -7.29 -3.18
CA THR A 45 -8.43 -8.37 -2.46
C THR A 45 -9.33 -9.19 -3.38
N LYS A 46 -10.01 -8.55 -4.33
CA LYS A 46 -10.82 -9.23 -5.36
C LYS A 46 -9.98 -10.09 -6.29
N ARG A 47 -8.78 -9.63 -6.65
CA ARG A 47 -7.86 -10.36 -7.54
C ARG A 47 -7.08 -11.48 -6.87
N LYS A 48 -6.86 -11.42 -5.56
CA LYS A 48 -6.19 -12.52 -4.86
C LYS A 48 -7.06 -13.77 -4.97
N PRO A 49 -6.60 -14.86 -5.62
CA PRO A 49 -7.32 -16.12 -5.53
C PRO A 49 -7.38 -16.46 -4.05
N ARG A 50 -8.58 -16.68 -3.54
CA ARG A 50 -8.76 -17.13 -2.16
C ARG A 50 -7.95 -18.42 -2.03
N ARG A 51 -6.84 -18.35 -1.30
CA ARG A 51 -6.11 -19.53 -0.89
C ARG A 51 -7.01 -20.22 0.12
N TYR A 52 -7.71 -21.24 -0.38
CA TYR A 52 -8.47 -22.19 0.43
C TYR A 52 -7.48 -23.02 1.26
#